data_AF-A0A072NRP2-F1
#
_entry.id   AF-A0A072NRP2-F1
#
_cell.length_a   1.000
_cell.length_b   1.000
_cell.length_c   1.000
_cell.angle_alpha   90.00
_cell.angle_beta   90.00
_cell.angle_gamma   90.00
#
_symmetry.space_group_name_H-M   'P 1'
#
loop_
_entity.id
_entity.type
_entity.pdbx_description
1 polymer ?
#
loop_
_entity_poly.entity_id
_entity_poly.type
_entity_poly.pdbx_seq_one_letter_code
_entity_poly.pdbx_strand_id
1 'polypeptide(L)'
;MLIDYKDFIVGAMSVVLAYAFFKDNPLWDVEQDEHEDGTEILDYTIEDHEKRRLVPLACQTCRKLKEHREIELDLYQCTKCKRKVDLRRKSS
;
A
#
# COMPACT_ATOMS: atom_id res chain seq x y z
N MET A 1 18.61 -15.83 -38.13
CA MET A 1 19.44 -15.42 -36.97
C MET A 1 19.33 -16.52 -35.94
N LEU A 2 20.37 -17.34 -35.80
CA LEU A 2 20.47 -18.26 -34.68
C LEU A 2 20.88 -17.39 -33.49
N ILE A 3 20.04 -17.31 -32.46
CA ILE A 3 20.41 -16.63 -31.21
C ILE A 3 21.51 -17.48 -30.60
N ASP A 4 22.71 -16.93 -30.49
CA ASP A 4 23.81 -17.61 -29.82
C ASP A 4 23.43 -17.77 -28.34
N TYR A 5 23.63 -18.98 -27.79
CA TYR A 5 23.30 -19.27 -26.39
C TYR A 5 24.05 -18.33 -25.42
N LYS A 6 25.17 -17.77 -25.85
CA LYS A 6 25.94 -16.75 -25.12
C LYS A 6 25.14 -15.47 -24.94
N ASP A 7 24.44 -15.02 -25.96
CA ASP A 7 23.61 -13.81 -25.90
C ASP A 7 22.42 -14.01 -24.96
N PHE A 8 21.86 -15.22 -24.94
CA PHE A 8 20.81 -15.59 -23.98
C PHE A 8 21.32 -15.56 -22.52
N ILE A 9 22.50 -16.10 -22.26
CA ILE A 9 23.09 -16.12 -20.91
C ILE A 9 23.45 -14.70 -20.47
N VAL A 10 24.05 -13.88 -21.33
CA VAL A 10 24.39 -12.49 -21.03
C VAL A 10 23.11 -11.68 -20.74
N GLY A 11 22.06 -11.90 -21.53
CA GLY A 11 20.74 -11.32 -21.28
C GLY A 11 20.18 -11.72 -19.91
N ALA A 12 20.15 -13.02 -19.60
CA ALA A 12 19.65 -13.52 -18.32
C ALA A 12 20.44 -12.96 -17.12
N MET A 13 21.78 -12.91 -17.22
CA MET A 13 22.64 -12.34 -16.18
C MET A 13 22.42 -10.84 -15.99
N SER A 14 22.17 -10.09 -17.06
CA SER A 14 21.89 -8.65 -16.98
C SER A 14 20.59 -8.36 -16.22
N VAL A 15 19.56 -9.19 -16.41
CA VAL A 15 18.26 -9.05 -15.71
C VAL A 15 18.40 -9.36 -14.22
N VAL A 16 19.11 -10.44 -13.87
CA VAL A 16 19.36 -10.79 -12.46
C VAL A 16 20.16 -9.70 -11.75
N LEU A 17 21.17 -9.14 -12.43
CA LEU A 17 21.99 -8.06 -11.89
C LEU A 17 21.18 -6.77 -11.72
N ALA A 18 20.38 -6.39 -12.72
CA ALA A 18 19.48 -5.25 -12.60
C ALA A 18 18.50 -5.44 -11.43
N TYR A 19 17.88 -6.62 -11.30
CA TYR A 19 17.01 -6.93 -10.18
C TYR A 19 17.72 -6.78 -8.83
N ALA A 20 18.95 -7.29 -8.69
CA ALA A 20 19.72 -7.15 -7.45
C ALA A 20 20.02 -5.68 -7.10
N PHE A 21 20.31 -4.83 -8.10
CA PHE A 21 20.57 -3.40 -7.86
C PHE A 21 19.30 -2.61 -7.52
N PHE A 22 18.14 -3.02 -8.03
CA PHE A 22 16.88 -2.29 -7.84
C PHE A 22 15.99 -2.86 -6.74
N LYS A 23 16.21 -4.09 -6.28
CA LYS A 23 15.45 -4.72 -5.19
C LYS A 23 15.50 -3.94 -3.88
N ASP A 24 16.64 -3.34 -3.55
CA ASP A 24 16.82 -2.61 -2.28
C ASP A 24 16.54 -1.10 -2.41
N ASN A 25 16.13 -0.62 -3.60
CA ASN A 25 15.79 0.78 -3.81
C ASN A 25 14.33 1.03 -3.38
N PRO A 26 14.06 1.89 -2.39
CA PRO A 26 12.69 2.22 -1.91
C PRO A 26 11.87 3.04 -2.93
N LEU A 27 12.35 3.15 -4.17
CA LEU A 27 11.67 3.84 -5.27
C LEU A 27 10.74 2.90 -6.06
N TRP A 28 10.88 1.58 -5.88
CA TRP A 28 10.07 0.54 -6.52
C TRP A 28 8.92 0.00 -5.65
N ASP A 29 8.70 0.64 -4.50
CA ASP A 29 7.61 0.36 -3.55
C ASP A 29 6.22 0.82 -4.06
N VAL A 30 6.06 1.00 -5.37
CA VAL A 30 4.84 1.60 -5.97
C VAL A 30 3.92 0.56 -6.64
N GLU A 31 4.36 -0.67 -6.95
CA GLU A 31 3.48 -1.65 -7.61
C GLU A 31 3.75 -3.13 -7.24
N GLN A 32 4.16 -3.42 -5.99
CA GLN A 32 4.21 -4.80 -5.50
C GLN A 32 3.42 -4.96 -4.19
N ASP A 33 2.10 -4.76 -4.29
CA ASP A 33 1.11 -5.14 -3.27
C ASP A 33 0.77 -6.64 -3.35
N GLU A 34 1.76 -7.48 -3.69
CA GLU A 34 1.63 -8.94 -3.68
C GLU A 34 2.87 -9.56 -3.03
N HIS A 35 2.68 -9.97 -1.78
CA HIS A 35 3.38 -11.08 -1.12
C HIS A 35 4.66 -10.78 -0.32
N GLU A 36 4.55 -9.99 0.76
CA GLU A 36 5.40 -10.14 1.96
C GLU A 36 4.54 -9.93 3.22
N ASP A 37 3.63 -10.87 3.51
CA ASP A 37 3.00 -10.99 4.83
C ASP A 37 3.98 -11.64 5.81
N GLY A 38 4.92 -10.82 6.26
CA GLY A 38 5.67 -11.05 7.50
C GLY A 38 4.79 -10.74 8.70
N THR A 39 4.00 -11.72 9.13
CA THR A 39 3.59 -11.91 10.54
C THR A 39 2.96 -10.71 11.25
N GLU A 40 1.86 -10.17 10.73
CA GLU A 40 0.79 -9.68 11.60
C GLU A 40 -0.48 -10.44 11.23
N ILE A 41 -0.75 -11.52 11.96
CA ILE A 41 -2.06 -12.19 11.97
C ILE A 41 -3.03 -11.19 12.59
N LEU A 42 -3.45 -10.20 11.80
CA LEU A 42 -4.63 -9.41 12.07
C LEU A 42 -5.79 -10.32 11.69
N ASP A 43 -6.19 -11.09 12.70
CA ASP A 43 -7.44 -11.83 12.77
C ASP A 43 -8.52 -11.05 12.02
N TYR A 44 -8.81 -11.50 10.80
CA TYR A 44 -10.00 -11.09 10.08
C TYR A 44 -11.17 -11.76 10.79
N THR A 45 -11.49 -11.26 11.99
CA THR A 45 -12.77 -11.47 12.61
C THR A 45 -13.77 -10.71 11.74
N ILE A 46 -14.23 -11.44 10.73
CA ILE A 46 -15.47 -11.23 10.00
C ILE A 46 -16.58 -11.38 11.05
N GLU A 47 -16.77 -10.34 11.85
CA GLU A 47 -17.98 -10.17 12.63
C GLU A 47 -18.69 -8.92 12.13
N ASP A 48 -19.93 -9.16 11.77
CA ASP A 48 -20.88 -8.33 11.07
C ASP A 48 -21.00 -6.86 11.50
N HIS A 49 -21.65 -6.12 10.59
CA HIS A 49 -22.29 -4.81 10.72
C HIS A 49 -21.49 -3.61 10.18
N GLU A 50 -21.89 -3.21 8.97
CA GLU A 50 -21.43 -2.05 8.18
C GLU A 50 -20.05 -2.21 7.54
N LYS A 51 -20.05 -2.36 6.21
CA LYS A 51 -18.90 -2.20 5.33
C LYS A 51 -18.34 -0.77 5.44
N ARG A 52 -17.64 -0.49 6.52
CA ARG A 52 -16.97 0.79 6.77
C ARG A 52 -15.67 0.80 5.98
N ARG A 53 -15.69 1.49 4.84
CA ARG A 53 -14.57 1.60 3.91
C ARG A 53 -13.34 2.15 4.64
N LEU A 54 -12.19 1.53 4.43
CA LEU A 54 -10.90 2.08 4.82
C LEU A 54 -10.40 2.97 3.68
N VAL A 55 -10.06 4.22 3.99
CA VAL A 55 -9.56 5.19 3.01
C VAL A 55 -8.23 5.78 3.49
N PRO A 56 -7.17 5.77 2.66
CA PRO A 56 -5.92 6.44 2.99
C PRO A 56 -6.10 7.96 2.91
N LEU A 57 -5.94 8.65 4.04
CA LEU A 57 -6.10 10.11 4.15
C LEU A 57 -4.96 10.70 4.97
N ALA A 58 -4.62 11.97 4.70
CA ALA A 58 -3.64 12.71 5.49
C ALA A 58 -4.26 13.10 6.84
N CYS A 59 -3.74 12.53 7.93
CA CYS A 59 -4.24 12.85 9.26
C CYS A 59 -3.59 14.14 9.80
N GLN A 60 -4.40 15.14 10.14
CA GLN A 60 -3.92 16.41 10.72
C GLN A 60 -3.12 16.23 12.03
N THR A 61 -3.45 15.21 12.83
CA THR A 61 -2.76 14.92 14.10
C THR A 61 -1.50 14.09 13.88
N CYS A 62 -1.56 13.06 13.03
CA CYS A 62 -0.39 12.20 12.79
C CYS A 62 0.62 12.81 11.80
N ARG A 63 0.23 13.87 11.06
CA ARG A 63 1.02 14.53 10.00
C ARG A 63 1.59 13.55 8.96
N LYS A 64 0.91 12.43 8.74
CA LYS A 64 1.29 11.33 7.82
C LYS A 64 0.04 10.77 7.15
N LEU A 65 0.23 10.15 5.99
CA LEU A 65 -0.81 9.35 5.34
C LEU A 65 -1.10 8.12 6.21
N LYS A 66 -2.36 7.98 6.63
CA LYS A 66 -2.81 6.89 7.48
C LYS A 66 -4.19 6.42 7.06
N GLU A 67 -4.51 5.19 7.42
CA GLU A 67 -5.84 4.64 7.19
C GLU A 67 -6.87 5.31 8.10
N HIS A 68 -8.02 5.62 7.51
CA HIS A 68 -9.17 6.11 8.23
C HIS A 68 -10.36 5.21 7.93
N ARG A 69 -11.12 4.89 8.97
CA ARG A 69 -12.37 4.14 8.89
C ARG A 69 -13.51 5.11 8.61
N GLU A 70 -14.27 4.87 7.55
CA GLU A 70 -15.52 5.58 7.27
C GLU A 70 -16.55 5.20 8.35
N ILE A 71 -16.99 6.16 9.16
CA ILE A 71 -18.04 5.96 10.17
C ILE A 71 -19.40 6.17 9.54
N GLU A 72 -19.52 7.24 8.76
CA GLU A 72 -20.71 7.62 7.99
C GLU A 72 -20.25 8.28 6.68
N LEU A 73 -21.15 8.48 5.72
CA LEU A 73 -20.84 9.18 4.46
C LEU A 73 -20.14 10.52 4.75
N ASP A 74 -18.95 10.70 4.16
CA ASP A 74 -18.06 11.85 4.36
C ASP A 74 -17.55 12.08 5.80
N LEU A 75 -17.72 11.12 6.73
CA LEU A 75 -17.19 11.18 8.10
C LEU A 75 -16.20 10.04 8.34
N TYR A 76 -14.93 10.40 8.52
CA TYR A 76 -13.82 9.45 8.64
C TYR A 76 -13.19 9.51 10.03
N GLN A 77 -12.61 8.41 10.50
CA GLN A 77 -11.86 8.35 11.75
C GLN A 77 -10.51 7.67 11.58
N CYS A 78 -9.44 8.36 11.99
CA CYS A 78 -8.09 7.79 11.92
C CYS A 78 -7.96 6.57 12.84
N THR A 79 -7.42 5.47 12.33
CA THR A 79 -7.24 4.22 13.11
C THR A 79 -6.21 4.37 14.24
N LYS A 80 -5.20 5.24 14.08
CA LYS A 80 -4.14 5.47 15.07
C LYS A 80 -4.53 6.47 16.15
N CYS A 81 -4.89 7.71 15.77
CA CYS A 81 -5.14 8.79 16.72
C CYS A 81 -6.63 8.96 17.10
N LYS A 82 -7.53 8.18 16.49
CA LYS A 82 -8.99 8.21 16.71
C LYS A 82 -9.66 9.56 16.41
N ARG A 83 -8.93 10.53 15.86
CA ARG A 83 -9.47 11.82 15.44
C ARG A 83 -10.46 11.62 14.30
N LYS A 84 -11.62 12.27 14.43
CA LYS A 84 -12.64 12.33 13.40
C LYS A 84 -12.31 13.45 12.41
N VAL A 85 -12.44 13.15 11.13
CA VAL A 85 -12.27 14.06 10.00
C VAL A 85 -13.61 14.09 9.29
N ASP A 86 -14.27 15.25 9.34
CA ASP A 86 -15.56 15.46 8.70
C ASP A 86 -15.34 16.22 7.39
N LEU A 87 -15.61 15.55 6.26
CA LEU A 87 -15.55 16.10 4.91
C LEU A 87 -16.92 16.61 4.41
N ARG A 88 -17.98 16.54 5.23
CA ARG A 88 -19.34 17.02 4.87
C ARG A 88 -19.41 18.52 4.64
N ARG A 89 -18.41 19.28 5.09
CA ARG A 89 -18.33 20.71 4.81
C ARG A 89 -17.80 20.95 3.40
N LYS A 90 -18.71 20.88 2.42
CA LYS A 90 -18.60 21.78 1.27
C LYS A 90 -18.72 23.23 1.79
N SER A 91 -17.71 24.01 1.45
CA SER A 91 -17.65 25.48 1.46
C SER A 91 -19.01 26.18 1.53
N SER A 92 -19.22 26.96 2.59
CA SER A 92 -20.02 28.19 2.50
C SER A 92 -19.14 29.33 2.01
#